data_AF-A0A0R0DJP7-F1
#
_entry.id   AF-A0A0R0DJP7-F1
#
_cell.length_a   1.000
_cell.length_b   1.000
_cell.length_c   1.000
_cell.angle_alpha   90.00
_cell.angle_beta   90.00
_cell.angle_gamma   90.00
#
_symmetry.space_group_name_H-M   'P 1'
#
loop_
_entity.id
_entity.type
_entity.pdbx_description
1 polymer ?
#
loop_
_entity_poly.entity_id
_entity_poly.type
_entity_poly.pdbx_seq_one_letter_code
_entity_poly.pdbx_strand_id
1 'polypeptide(L)'
;MAISLECLNLIIPVARIGRVWPGGFAAFWHAHGRQPRLWHDGRLLRDGALHLEQLQLQLAWWQQRGIGLAAGPAHSQDLCVVDSQRGLISSPCDWLELDMGHARARLRR
;
A
#
# COMPACT_ATOMS: atom_id res chain seq x y z
N MET A 1 12.66 -3.98 8.04
CA MET A 1 12.81 -2.84 7.12
C MET A 1 11.51 -2.06 7.14
N ALA A 2 11.54 -0.81 6.66
CA ALA A 2 10.40 0.10 6.69
C ALA A 2 10.37 0.93 5.40
N ILE A 3 9.17 1.27 4.96
CA ILE A 3 8.90 2.20 3.86
C ILE A 3 8.79 3.63 4.39
N SER A 4 9.30 4.61 3.65
CA SER A 4 9.08 6.03 3.96
C SER A 4 7.74 6.49 3.38
N LEU A 5 6.99 7.28 4.14
CA LEU A 5 5.69 7.84 3.76
C LEU A 5 5.88 9.23 3.16
N GLU A 6 5.07 9.57 2.17
CA GLU A 6 5.11 10.87 1.48
C GLU A 6 3.70 11.29 1.05
N CYS A 7 3.21 12.43 1.56
CA CYS A 7 1.84 12.93 1.32
C CYS A 7 0.79 11.84 1.58
N LEU A 8 -0.01 11.46 0.58
CA LEU A 8 -0.91 10.31 0.63
C LEU A 8 -0.22 9.07 0.05
N ASN A 9 -0.35 7.97 0.78
CA ASN A 9 0.30 6.70 0.47
C ASN A 9 -0.73 5.59 0.41
N LEU A 10 -0.69 4.81 -0.67
CA LEU A 10 -1.35 3.52 -0.76
C LEU A 10 -0.31 2.44 -0.46
N ILE A 11 -0.56 1.63 0.56
CA ILE A 11 0.37 0.62 1.05
C ILE A 11 -0.25 -0.77 0.87
N ILE A 12 0.52 -1.69 0.29
CA ILE A 12 0.08 -3.07 0.05
C ILE A 12 1.20 -4.03 0.45
N PRO A 13 0.91 -5.16 1.13
CA PRO A 13 1.88 -6.21 1.31
C PRO A 13 2.30 -6.80 -0.04
N VAL A 14 3.61 -6.90 -0.27
CA VAL A 14 4.21 -7.51 -1.47
C VAL A 14 3.64 -8.91 -1.74
N ALA A 15 3.41 -9.68 -0.66
CA ALA A 15 2.81 -11.01 -0.74
C ALA A 15 1.40 -11.02 -1.34
N ARG A 16 0.59 -9.96 -1.16
CA ARG A 16 -0.75 -9.88 -1.75
C ARG A 16 -0.67 -9.59 -3.25
N ILE A 17 0.21 -8.67 -3.65
CA ILE A 17 0.46 -8.39 -5.08
C ILE A 17 0.93 -9.67 -5.80
N GLY A 18 1.83 -10.44 -5.17
CA GLY A 18 2.33 -11.68 -5.73
C GLY A 18 1.26 -12.76 -5.95
N ARG A 19 0.12 -12.71 -5.23
CA ARG A 19 -0.99 -13.67 -5.42
C ARG A 19 -1.90 -13.32 -6.58
N VAL A 20 -2.06 -12.03 -6.87
CA VAL A 20 -3.02 -11.56 -7.88
C VAL A 20 -2.36 -11.19 -9.21
N TRP A 21 -1.04 -10.92 -9.21
CA TRP A 21 -0.33 -10.50 -10.40
C TRP A 21 0.26 -11.71 -11.16
N PRO A 22 -0.05 -11.89 -12.46
CA PRO A 22 0.58 -12.94 -13.28
C PRO A 22 2.10 -12.79 -13.30
N GLY A 23 2.82 -13.85 -12.94
CA GLY A 23 4.29 -13.81 -12.79
C GLY A 23 4.77 -13.22 -11.44
N GLY A 24 3.85 -12.95 -10.51
CA GLY A 24 4.15 -12.53 -9.15
C GLY A 24 4.65 -11.08 -9.03
N PHE A 25 5.13 -10.73 -7.83
CA PHE A 25 5.58 -9.36 -7.54
C PHE A 25 6.77 -8.92 -8.39
N ALA A 26 7.68 -9.84 -8.74
CA ALA A 26 8.81 -9.52 -9.60
C ALA A 26 8.37 -9.04 -10.99
N ALA A 27 7.36 -9.69 -11.59
CA ALA A 27 6.78 -9.27 -12.86
C ALA A 27 6.07 -7.90 -12.74
N PHE A 28 5.34 -7.68 -11.65
CA PHE A 28 4.75 -6.37 -11.33
C PHE A 28 5.82 -5.27 -11.24
N TRP A 29 6.89 -5.52 -10.48
CA TRP A 29 7.96 -4.56 -10.27
C TRP A 29 8.73 -4.26 -11.55
N HIS A 30 8.98 -5.27 -12.39
CA HIS A 30 9.59 -5.08 -13.69
C HIS A 30 8.73 -4.17 -14.59
N ALA A 31 7.40 -4.33 -14.57
CA ALA A 31 6.48 -3.55 -15.39
C ALA A 31 6.26 -2.12 -14.87
N HIS A 32 6.20 -1.93 -13.54
CA HIS A 32 5.73 -0.67 -12.93
C HIS A 32 6.78 0.05 -12.07
N GLY A 33 7.80 -0.64 -11.55
CA GLY A 33 8.73 -0.15 -10.52
C GLY A 33 9.64 1.01 -10.92
N ARG A 34 9.60 1.44 -12.19
CA ARG A 34 10.30 2.65 -12.66
C ARG A 34 9.58 3.95 -12.30
N GLN A 35 8.36 3.86 -11.75
CA GLN A 35 7.61 5.03 -11.33
C GLN A 35 8.20 5.58 -10.01
N PRO A 36 8.56 6.88 -9.94
CA PRO A 36 9.23 7.47 -8.78
C PRO A 36 8.38 7.42 -7.50
N ARG A 37 7.07 7.36 -7.65
CA ARG A 37 6.12 7.20 -6.53
C ARG A 37 6.09 5.78 -5.95
N LEU A 38 6.57 4.78 -6.68
CA LEU A 38 6.60 3.40 -6.22
C LEU A 38 7.91 3.12 -5.48
N TRP A 39 7.79 2.59 -4.27
CA TRP A 39 8.91 2.17 -3.45
C TRP A 39 8.57 0.89 -2.69
N HIS A 40 9.53 0.00 -2.43
CA HIS A 40 9.28 -1.17 -1.61
C HIS A 40 10.49 -1.53 -0.72
N ASP A 41 10.22 -2.09 0.45
CA ASP A 41 11.24 -2.70 1.32
C ASP A 41 11.34 -4.23 1.14
N GLY A 42 10.62 -4.77 0.16
CA GLY A 42 10.52 -6.21 -0.12
C GLY A 42 9.39 -6.91 0.64
N ARG A 43 8.78 -6.25 1.63
CA ARG A 43 7.59 -6.74 2.36
C ARG A 43 6.36 -5.88 2.10
N LEU A 44 6.54 -4.57 1.99
CA LEU A 44 5.51 -3.60 1.66
C LEU A 44 5.88 -2.87 0.37
N LEU A 45 4.90 -2.66 -0.49
CA LEU A 45 4.92 -1.69 -1.57
C LEU A 45 4.23 -0.41 -1.07
N ARG A 46 4.83 0.74 -1.37
CA ARG A 46 4.27 2.07 -1.24
C ARG A 46 4.04 2.67 -2.62
N ASP A 47 2.82 3.08 -2.91
CA ASP A 47 2.53 4.08 -3.94
C ASP A 47 2.23 5.42 -3.23
N GLY A 48 3.19 6.33 -3.25
CA GLY A 48 3.16 7.57 -2.45
C GLY A 48 3.06 8.85 -3.28
N ALA A 49 3.16 10.00 -2.63
CA ALA A 49 3.04 11.31 -3.27
C ALA A 49 1.73 11.48 -4.09
N LEU A 50 0.68 10.76 -3.69
CA LEU A 50 -0.60 10.79 -4.38
C LEU A 50 -1.41 12.03 -3.99
N HIS A 51 -2.19 12.56 -4.94
CA HIS A 51 -3.35 13.40 -4.63
C HIS A 51 -4.64 12.56 -4.62
N LEU A 52 -5.76 13.15 -4.18
CA LEU A 52 -7.01 12.42 -3.93
C LEU A 52 -7.57 11.69 -5.18
N GLU A 53 -7.57 12.33 -6.34
CA GLU A 53 -8.05 11.73 -7.59
C GLU A 53 -7.18 10.53 -8.00
N GLN A 54 -5.85 10.68 -7.96
CA GLN A 54 -4.92 9.57 -8.18
C GLN A 54 -5.15 8.41 -7.20
N LEU A 55 -5.34 8.71 -5.91
CA LEU A 55 -5.61 7.69 -4.90
C LEU A 55 -6.87 6.89 -5.25
N GLN A 56 -7.95 7.58 -5.62
CA GLN A 56 -9.21 6.92 -6.03
C GLN A 56 -9.02 6.02 -7.26
N LEU A 57 -8.26 6.49 -8.26
CA LEU A 57 -7.92 5.70 -9.44
C LEU A 57 -7.09 4.46 -9.08
N GLN A 58 -6.10 4.59 -8.20
CA GLN A 58 -5.28 3.46 -7.74
C GLN A 58 -6.11 2.46 -6.93
N LEU A 59 -6.98 2.93 -6.05
CA LEU A 59 -7.89 2.07 -5.28
C LEU A 59 -8.79 1.24 -6.22
N ALA A 60 -9.42 1.89 -7.19
CA ALA A 60 -10.26 1.21 -8.17
C ALA A 60 -9.45 0.19 -9.00
N TRP A 61 -8.23 0.56 -9.42
CA TRP A 61 -7.36 -0.31 -10.21
C TRP A 61 -6.92 -1.56 -9.45
N TRP A 62 -6.60 -1.44 -8.16
CA TRP A 62 -6.28 -2.58 -7.29
C TRP A 62 -7.52 -3.44 -6.99
N GLN A 63 -8.67 -2.80 -6.76
CA GLN A 63 -9.92 -3.52 -6.46
C GLN A 63 -10.35 -4.42 -7.63
N GLN A 64 -10.19 -3.95 -8.87
CA GLN A 64 -10.42 -4.76 -10.07
C GLN A 64 -9.52 -6.00 -10.18
N ARG A 65 -8.40 -6.03 -9.44
CA ARG A 65 -7.43 -7.13 -9.39
C ARG A 65 -7.58 -7.98 -8.12
N GLY A 66 -8.62 -7.75 -7.33
CA GLY A 66 -8.86 -8.50 -6.09
C GLY A 66 -8.01 -8.03 -4.91
N ILE A 67 -7.43 -6.83 -4.94
CA ILE A 67 -6.81 -6.17 -3.79
C ILE A 67 -7.65 -4.94 -3.46
N GLY A 68 -8.41 -5.01 -2.37
CA GLY A 68 -9.35 -3.95 -2.02
C GLY A 68 -9.34 -3.57 -0.56
N LEU A 69 -10.09 -2.51 -0.27
CA LEU A 69 -10.58 -2.26 1.07
C LEU A 69 -11.65 -3.33 1.34
N ALA A 70 -11.51 -4.07 2.44
CA ALA A 70 -12.47 -5.11 2.75
C ALA A 70 -13.79 -4.49 3.21
N ALA A 71 -14.92 -4.99 2.69
CA ALA A 71 -16.24 -4.60 3.17
C ALA A 71 -16.52 -5.31 4.50
N GLY A 72 -16.41 -4.56 5.61
CA GLY A 72 -16.87 -4.99 6.93
C GLY A 72 -15.80 -4.93 8.03
N PRO A 73 -16.22 -4.77 9.29
CA PRO A 73 -15.34 -4.54 10.44
C PRO A 73 -14.49 -5.77 10.86
N ALA A 74 -14.77 -6.95 10.32
CA ALA A 74 -14.10 -8.20 10.68
C ALA A 74 -13.01 -8.65 9.69
N HIS A 75 -12.78 -7.90 8.60
CA HIS A 75 -11.81 -8.29 7.58
C HIS A 75 -10.58 -7.38 7.59
N SER A 76 -9.41 -8.02 7.73
CA SER A 76 -8.13 -7.34 7.59
C SER A 76 -7.98 -6.87 6.14
N GLN A 77 -7.80 -5.57 5.93
CA GLN A 77 -7.75 -4.97 4.61
C GLN A 77 -6.59 -5.52 3.77
N ASP A 78 -6.72 -5.58 2.45
CA ASP A 78 -5.61 -5.97 1.59
C ASP A 78 -4.63 -4.81 1.33
N LEU A 79 -5.12 -3.58 1.49
CA LEU A 79 -4.37 -2.34 1.32
C LEU A 79 -4.74 -1.32 2.39
N CYS A 80 -3.86 -0.36 2.63
CA CYS A 80 -4.11 0.76 3.54
C CYS A 80 -3.85 2.08 2.85
N VAL A 81 -4.61 3.11 3.25
CA VAL A 81 -4.33 4.49 2.89
C VAL A 81 -3.78 5.22 4.10
N VAL A 82 -2.59 5.79 3.94
CA VAL A 82 -1.86 6.49 5.00
C VAL A 82 -1.51 7.89 4.52
N ASP A 83 -1.94 8.87 5.28
CA ASP A 83 -1.47 10.24 5.20
C ASP A 83 -0.20 10.37 6.06
N SER A 84 0.89 10.84 5.47
CA SER A 84 2.19 10.99 6.16
C SER A 84 2.15 11.94 7.37
N GLN A 85 1.17 12.83 7.45
CA GLN A 85 0.98 13.79 8.55
C GLN A 85 -0.10 13.34 9.54
N ARG A 86 -1.15 12.65 9.06
CA ARG A 86 -2.32 12.28 9.88
C ARG A 86 -2.36 10.80 10.28
N GLY A 87 -1.54 9.96 9.67
CA GLY A 87 -1.50 8.52 9.88
C GLY A 87 -2.53 7.78 9.04
N LEU A 88 -3.07 6.68 9.58
CA LEU A 88 -4.01 5.83 8.86
C LEU A 88 -5.34 6.58 8.63
N ILE A 89 -5.76 6.68 7.37
CA ILE A 89 -7.04 7.31 6.98
C ILE A 89 -8.05 6.33 6.39
N SER A 90 -7.64 5.09 6.14
CA SER A 90 -8.53 3.96 5.84
C SER A 90 -8.97 3.22 7.11
N SER A 91 -9.86 2.22 6.99
CA SER A 91 -10.15 1.29 8.08
C SER A 91 -8.86 0.64 8.66
N PRO A 92 -8.88 0.14 9.90
CA PRO A 92 -7.70 -0.40 10.57
C PRO A 92 -6.99 -1.48 9.74
N CYS A 93 -5.67 -1.41 9.72
CA CYS A 93 -4.82 -2.40 9.09
C CYS A 93 -3.98 -3.11 10.15
N ASP A 94 -4.43 -4.29 10.58
CA ASP A 94 -3.77 -5.03 11.67
C ASP A 94 -2.35 -5.47 11.33
N TRP A 95 -2.01 -5.55 10.05
CA TRP A 95 -0.68 -5.95 9.59
C TRP A 95 0.29 -4.77 9.41
N LEU A 96 -0.17 -3.52 9.59
CA LEU A 96 0.65 -2.32 9.36
C LEU A 96 1.00 -1.66 10.69
N GLU A 97 2.28 -1.33 10.87
CA GLU A 97 2.76 -0.52 11.98
C GLU A 97 3.28 0.82 11.44
N LEU A 98 2.84 1.92 12.05
CA LEU A 98 3.19 3.28 11.67
C LEU A 98 4.11 3.92 12.71
N ASP A 99 5.18 4.55 12.23
CA ASP A 99 6.04 5.45 13.01
C ASP A 99 5.87 6.86 12.45
N MET A 100 4.95 7.60 13.07
CA MET A 100 4.62 8.96 12.64
C MET A 100 5.74 9.96 12.98
N GLY A 101 6.63 9.67 13.93
CA GLY A 101 7.76 10.54 14.27
C GLY A 101 8.79 10.62 13.15
N HIS A 102 8.91 9.56 12.35
CA HIS A 102 9.83 9.49 11.20
C HIS A 102 9.12 9.34 9.86
N ALA A 103 7.79 9.46 9.82
CA ALA A 103 6.95 9.20 8.64
C ALA A 103 7.32 7.87 7.96
N ARG A 104 7.30 6.77 8.72
CA ARG A 104 7.64 5.43 8.24
C ARG A 104 6.52 4.43 8.51
N ALA A 105 6.47 3.39 7.69
CA ALA A 105 5.59 2.25 7.92
C ALA A 105 6.34 0.93 7.73
N ARG A 106 5.94 -0.10 8.49
CA ARG A 106 6.54 -1.44 8.41
C ARG A 106 5.49 -2.51 8.64
N LEU A 107 5.74 -3.72 8.12
CA LEU A 107 4.85 -4.85 8.35
C LEU A 107 4.99 -5.32 9.80
N ARG A 108 3.87 -5.38 10.53
CA ARG A 108 3.77 -5.88 11.90
C ARG A 108 4.25 -7.33 11.94
N ARG A 109 5.02 -7.69 12.97
CA ARG A 109 5.52 -9.05 13.19
C ARG A 109 4.46 -9.92 13.85
#